data_AF-A0A2W5PS27-F1
#
_entry.id   AF-A0A2W5PS27-F1
#
_cell.length_a   1.000
_cell.length_b   1.000
_cell.length_c   1.000
_cell.angle_alpha   90.00
_cell.angle_beta   90.00
_cell.angle_gamma   90.00
#
_symmetry.space_group_name_H-M   'P 1'
#
loop_
_entity.id
_entity.type
_entity.pdbx_description
1 polymer ?
#
loop_
_entity_poly.entity_id
_entity_poly.type
_entity_poly.pdbx_seq_one_letter_code
_entity_poly.pdbx_strand_id
1 'polypeptide(L)'
;MRRIALLAATAALIAGCASNPPPALPPNSLPIGAAALACADMATLTVPASAIGLPTRGAKVTSATLVAPGGTGAAALPEYCKVLADIVSVDPTAPAIKLELDLPTQWNRKFLMFGGGGYNGLIRLPPNGNVPAGPADQPYPLGRGYATVVSDSGHQAGPMGALDGSFGVNDEAVRNFSRDALKKTRDVAIALLRQRYAVAGPERAYFAGGSTGGREALAVIQNWPDDWNGAIALYPAGAAASLDLQFGRISQALARPGAYPNAAKRKRLFDAALQACDELDGVKDGIIGATRACHARFDPATAMVDGAPLRCANGAEGGDRCLSDAQIA
;
A
#
# COMPACT_ATOMS: atom_id res chain seq x y z
N MET A 1 -44.39 -2.01 -52.66
CA MET A 1 -43.41 -1.02 -52.14
C MET A 1 -42.17 -1.77 -51.67
N ARG A 2 -41.08 -1.71 -52.44
CA ARG A 2 -39.83 -2.44 -52.20
C ARG A 2 -39.06 -1.77 -51.06
N ARG A 3 -38.70 -2.52 -50.01
CA ARG A 3 -37.74 -2.08 -48.98
C ARG A 3 -36.36 -2.62 -49.35
N ILE A 4 -35.42 -1.72 -49.61
CA ILE A 4 -34.01 -2.00 -49.90
C ILE A 4 -33.31 -2.18 -48.56
N ALA A 5 -32.65 -3.34 -48.36
CA ALA A 5 -31.79 -3.60 -47.22
C ALA A 5 -30.38 -3.08 -47.53
N LEU A 6 -29.85 -2.18 -46.69
CA LEU A 6 -28.43 -1.83 -46.67
C LEU A 6 -27.69 -2.79 -45.72
N LEU A 7 -26.79 -3.61 -46.26
CA LEU A 7 -25.74 -4.25 -45.47
C LEU A 7 -24.59 -3.26 -45.29
N ALA A 8 -24.28 -2.91 -44.04
CA ALA A 8 -23.04 -2.22 -43.68
C ALA A 8 -22.00 -3.27 -43.25
N ALA A 9 -20.92 -3.39 -44.01
CA ALA A 9 -19.76 -4.20 -43.66
C ALA A 9 -18.82 -3.37 -42.78
N THR A 10 -18.67 -3.72 -41.52
CA THR A 10 -17.66 -3.17 -40.61
C THR A 10 -16.36 -3.94 -40.74
N ALA A 11 -15.35 -3.34 -41.35
CA ALA A 11 -13.99 -3.83 -41.34
C ALA A 11 -13.35 -3.55 -39.96
N ALA A 12 -13.01 -4.61 -39.22
CA ALA A 12 -12.26 -4.51 -37.97
C ALA A 12 -10.77 -4.30 -38.29
N LEU A 13 -10.23 -3.13 -37.96
CA LEU A 13 -8.79 -2.85 -37.96
C LEU A 13 -8.15 -3.54 -36.76
N ILE A 14 -7.35 -4.58 -37.02
CA ILE A 14 -6.47 -5.21 -36.04
C ILE A 14 -5.29 -4.25 -35.83
N ALA A 15 -5.32 -3.47 -34.76
CA ALA A 15 -4.16 -2.70 -34.31
C ALA A 15 -3.15 -3.66 -33.66
N GLY A 16 -2.05 -3.94 -34.37
CA GLY A 16 -0.95 -4.72 -33.83
C GLY A 16 -0.32 -4.04 -32.61
N CYS A 17 -0.07 -4.81 -31.55
CA CYS A 17 0.71 -4.37 -30.40
C CYS A 17 2.16 -4.13 -30.83
N ALA A 18 2.49 -2.89 -31.19
CA ALA A 18 3.87 -2.45 -31.24
C ALA A 18 4.39 -2.38 -29.80
N SER A 19 5.43 -3.14 -29.50
CA SER A 19 6.21 -3.00 -28.27
C SER A 19 6.83 -1.60 -28.26
N ASN A 20 6.30 -0.69 -27.45
CA ASN A 20 6.96 0.58 -27.21
C ASN A 20 8.38 0.31 -26.69
N PRO A 21 9.41 0.98 -27.23
CA PRO A 21 10.74 0.94 -26.63
C PRO A 21 10.65 1.43 -25.17
N PRO A 22 11.53 0.95 -24.29
CA PRO A 22 11.56 1.43 -22.92
C PRO A 22 11.70 2.97 -22.92
N PRO A 23 11.01 3.68 -22.01
CA PRO A 23 11.11 5.13 -21.94
C PRO A 23 12.57 5.54 -21.87
N ALA A 24 12.94 6.51 -22.72
CA ALA A 24 14.29 7.04 -22.77
C ALA A 24 14.68 7.58 -21.38
N LEU A 25 15.91 7.31 -20.97
CA LEU A 25 16.44 7.74 -19.68
C LEU A 25 16.33 9.28 -19.55
N PRO A 26 16.00 9.80 -18.36
CA PRO A 26 16.15 11.23 -18.12
C PRO A 26 17.62 11.63 -18.33
N PRO A 27 17.90 12.78 -18.96
CA PRO A 27 19.25 13.17 -19.39
C PRO A 27 20.28 13.35 -18.25
N ASN A 28 19.85 13.26 -16.98
CA ASN A 28 20.67 13.56 -15.80
C ASN A 28 20.90 12.36 -14.85
N SER A 29 20.81 11.12 -15.33
CA SER A 29 21.14 9.96 -14.49
C SER A 29 22.65 9.86 -14.19
N LEU A 30 23.01 9.44 -12.97
CA LEU A 30 24.39 9.11 -12.60
C LEU A 30 25.03 8.19 -13.67
N PRO A 31 26.27 8.46 -14.10
CA PRO A 31 26.98 7.57 -15.02
C PRO A 31 27.05 6.17 -14.43
N ILE A 32 26.64 5.16 -15.21
CA ILE A 32 26.75 3.76 -14.78
C ILE A 32 28.22 3.38 -14.89
N GLY A 33 28.83 2.95 -13.78
CA GLY A 33 30.18 2.41 -13.80
C GLY A 33 30.27 1.17 -14.71
N ALA A 34 31.45 0.93 -15.29
CA ALA A 34 31.67 -0.23 -16.16
C ALA A 34 31.55 -1.58 -15.43
N ALA A 35 31.59 -1.58 -14.09
CA ALA A 35 31.51 -2.77 -13.25
C ALA A 35 30.55 -2.55 -12.06
N ALA A 36 29.97 -3.65 -11.59
CA ALA A 36 29.11 -3.68 -10.41
C ALA A 36 29.89 -3.29 -9.16
N LEU A 37 29.34 -2.40 -8.34
CA LEU A 37 29.95 -1.99 -7.06
C LEU A 37 29.75 -3.06 -5.98
N ALA A 38 30.77 -3.28 -5.15
CA ALA A 38 30.61 -4.12 -3.97
C ALA A 38 29.69 -3.43 -2.94
N CYS A 39 29.10 -4.20 -2.03
CA CYS A 39 28.18 -3.64 -1.05
C CYS A 39 28.83 -2.57 -0.16
N ALA A 40 30.05 -2.82 0.32
CA ALA A 40 30.78 -1.87 1.15
C ALA A 40 31.06 -0.54 0.43
N ASP A 41 31.30 -0.58 -0.89
CA ASP A 41 31.59 0.61 -1.69
C ASP A 41 30.35 1.49 -1.91
N MET A 42 29.15 0.97 -1.64
CA MET A 42 27.92 1.77 -1.72
C MET A 42 27.81 2.80 -0.59
N ALA A 43 28.51 2.57 0.54
CA ALA A 43 28.37 3.39 1.75
C ALA A 43 28.76 4.87 1.54
N THR A 44 29.55 5.18 0.51
CA THR A 44 30.00 6.55 0.19
C THR A 44 29.19 7.20 -0.94
N LEU A 45 28.20 6.51 -1.50
CA LEU A 45 27.46 7.02 -2.65
C LEU A 45 26.55 8.20 -2.26
N THR A 46 26.48 9.15 -3.19
CA THR A 46 25.52 10.24 -3.17
C THR A 46 24.73 10.22 -4.47
N VAL A 47 23.46 10.63 -4.40
CA VAL A 47 22.60 10.81 -5.56
C VAL A 47 22.36 12.32 -5.71
N PRO A 48 22.82 12.95 -6.80
CA PRO A 48 22.62 14.37 -7.01
C PRO A 48 21.14 14.69 -7.17
N ALA A 49 20.71 15.87 -6.74
CA ALA A 49 19.32 16.32 -6.89
C ALA A 49 18.81 16.22 -8.34
N SER A 50 19.69 16.43 -9.32
CA SER A 50 19.35 16.33 -10.76
C SER A 50 18.96 14.93 -11.22
N ALA A 51 19.28 13.89 -10.45
CA ALA A 51 18.89 12.50 -10.74
C ALA A 51 17.53 12.12 -10.11
N ILE A 52 16.88 13.03 -9.37
CA ILE A 52 15.60 12.80 -8.69
C ILE A 52 14.54 13.67 -9.36
N GLY A 53 13.43 13.07 -9.79
CA GLY A 53 12.42 13.74 -10.62
C GLY A 53 11.56 14.80 -9.90
N LEU A 54 11.76 15.00 -8.60
CA LEU A 54 11.08 16.01 -7.79
C LEU A 54 12.10 16.84 -6.99
N PRO A 55 11.74 18.06 -6.53
CA PRO A 55 12.65 18.91 -5.76
C PRO A 55 13.18 18.24 -4.48
N THR A 56 14.51 18.25 -4.32
CA THR A 56 15.27 17.79 -3.15
C THR A 56 16.68 18.41 -3.23
N ARG A 57 17.46 18.34 -2.14
CA ARG A 57 18.90 18.69 -2.14
C ARG A 57 19.82 17.49 -2.41
N GLY A 58 19.29 16.41 -2.99
CA GLY A 58 19.99 15.15 -3.25
C GLY A 58 19.79 14.12 -2.15
N ALA A 59 20.47 12.98 -2.28
CA ALA A 59 20.45 11.92 -1.29
C ALA A 59 21.86 11.40 -0.98
N LYS A 60 22.02 10.82 0.19
CA LYS A 60 23.29 10.24 0.65
C LYS A 60 23.05 8.88 1.29
N VAL A 61 23.87 7.90 0.92
CA VAL A 61 23.92 6.61 1.62
C VAL A 61 24.53 6.82 3.01
N THR A 62 23.84 6.33 4.03
CA THR A 62 24.27 6.42 5.43
C THR A 62 24.91 5.13 5.91
N SER A 63 24.49 3.99 5.36
CA SER A 63 25.15 2.70 5.57
C SER A 63 24.92 1.76 4.38
N ALA A 64 25.88 0.86 4.16
CA ALA A 64 25.72 -0.27 3.26
C ALA A 64 26.40 -1.50 3.88
N THR A 65 25.63 -2.55 4.11
CA THR A 65 26.08 -3.74 4.84
C THR A 65 25.66 -5.00 4.11
N LEU A 66 26.60 -5.92 3.88
CA LEU A 66 26.29 -7.22 3.33
C LEU A 66 25.66 -8.09 4.43
N VAL A 67 24.45 -8.58 4.18
CA VAL A 67 23.69 -9.43 5.09
C VAL A 67 23.77 -10.87 4.57
N ALA A 68 24.26 -11.78 5.42
CA ALA A 68 24.35 -13.19 5.10
C ALA A 68 22.95 -13.82 4.92
N PRO A 69 22.82 -14.92 4.13
CA PRO A 69 21.57 -15.65 4.01
C PRO A 69 21.04 -16.11 5.38
N GLY A 70 19.72 -16.17 5.52
CA GLY A 70 19.09 -16.59 6.77
C GLY A 70 17.59 -16.85 6.64
N GLY A 71 16.95 -17.28 7.73
CA GLY A 71 15.54 -17.65 7.76
C GLY A 71 15.24 -19.05 7.19
N THR A 72 13.97 -19.43 7.17
CA THR A 72 13.49 -20.73 6.68
C THR A 72 12.13 -20.59 5.98
N GLY A 73 11.78 -21.55 5.13
CA GLY A 73 10.50 -21.57 4.41
C GLY A 73 10.26 -20.29 3.61
N ALA A 74 9.05 -19.73 3.69
CA ALA A 74 8.67 -18.48 3.02
C ALA A 74 9.54 -17.27 3.46
N ALA A 75 10.08 -17.31 4.68
CA ALA A 75 10.92 -16.26 5.25
C ALA A 75 12.42 -16.42 4.96
N ALA A 76 12.82 -17.43 4.18
CA ALA A 76 14.21 -17.57 3.76
C ALA A 76 14.62 -16.39 2.86
N LEU A 77 15.71 -15.72 3.24
CA LEU A 77 16.30 -14.60 2.51
C LEU A 77 17.68 -15.02 1.95
N PRO A 78 18.02 -14.61 0.71
CA PRO A 78 19.35 -14.79 0.17
C PRO A 78 20.35 -13.86 0.85
N GLU A 79 21.62 -13.94 0.45
CA GLU A 79 22.55 -12.84 0.73
C GLU A 79 22.10 -11.58 0.00
N TYR A 80 22.14 -10.43 0.67
CA TYR A 80 21.79 -9.14 0.07
C TYR A 80 22.61 -7.99 0.66
N CYS A 81 22.76 -6.92 -0.12
CA CYS A 81 23.29 -5.65 0.37
C CYS A 81 22.15 -4.80 0.91
N LYS A 82 22.16 -4.55 2.22
CA LYS A 82 21.25 -3.63 2.89
C LYS A 82 21.81 -2.22 2.83
N VAL A 83 21.08 -1.30 2.21
CA VAL A 83 21.50 0.09 2.03
C VAL A 83 20.51 1.01 2.73
N LEU A 84 21.00 1.83 3.66
CA LEU A 84 20.21 2.92 4.24
C LEU A 84 20.62 4.24 3.58
N ALA A 85 19.65 5.09 3.27
CA ALA A 85 19.90 6.40 2.68
C ALA A 85 18.93 7.46 3.18
N ASP A 86 19.41 8.70 3.19
CA ASP A 86 18.62 9.89 3.52
C ASP A 86 18.48 10.75 2.26
N ILE A 87 17.25 11.12 1.91
CA ILE A 87 16.93 12.11 0.88
C ILE A 87 16.72 13.45 1.56
N VAL A 88 17.57 14.42 1.22
CA VAL A 88 17.60 15.72 1.87
C VAL A 88 16.46 16.58 1.33
N SER A 89 15.59 17.03 2.24
CA SER A 89 14.44 17.90 1.98
C SER A 89 14.86 19.28 1.49
N VAL A 90 13.98 19.95 0.74
CA VAL A 90 14.24 21.32 0.25
C VAL A 90 14.14 22.31 1.40
N ASP A 91 13.04 22.24 2.14
CA ASP A 91 12.83 22.97 3.39
C ASP A 91 13.81 22.44 4.46
N PRO A 92 14.67 23.30 5.02
CA PRO A 92 15.62 22.91 6.06
C PRO A 92 14.94 22.49 7.38
N THR A 93 13.67 22.85 7.57
CA THR A 93 12.87 22.47 8.76
C THR A 93 12.10 21.17 8.55
N ALA A 94 12.01 20.67 7.31
CA ALA A 94 11.40 19.39 7.02
C ALA A 94 12.40 18.24 7.30
N PRO A 95 11.97 17.13 7.94
CA PRO A 95 12.81 15.95 8.09
C PRO A 95 13.22 15.37 6.73
N ALA A 96 14.39 14.74 6.68
CA ALA A 96 14.79 13.95 5.52
C ALA A 96 13.87 12.74 5.34
N ILE A 97 13.66 12.30 4.10
CA ILE A 97 13.05 10.99 3.82
C ILE A 97 14.12 9.94 4.06
N LYS A 98 13.85 8.99 4.95
CA LYS A 98 14.75 7.87 5.21
C LYS A 98 14.24 6.64 4.48
N LEU A 99 15.14 5.90 3.85
CA LEU A 99 14.81 4.68 3.13
C LEU A 99 15.77 3.55 3.44
N GLU A 100 15.24 2.34 3.26
CA GLU A 100 15.98 1.09 3.26
C GLU A 100 15.79 0.41 1.90
N LEU A 101 16.91 0.09 1.26
CA LEU A 101 16.98 -0.60 -0.02
C LEU A 101 17.77 -1.90 0.17
N ASP A 102 17.13 -3.04 -0.07
CA ASP A 102 17.74 -4.36 0.00
C ASP A 102 17.98 -4.90 -1.41
N LEU A 103 19.25 -5.19 -1.72
CA LEU A 103 19.75 -5.55 -3.05
C LEU A 103 20.34 -6.96 -3.02
N PRO A 104 19.58 -8.01 -3.41
CA PRO A 104 20.06 -9.38 -3.35
C PRO A 104 21.29 -9.60 -4.25
N THR A 105 22.25 -10.40 -3.80
CA THR A 105 23.42 -10.75 -4.62
C THR A 105 22.99 -11.48 -5.90
N GLN A 106 22.02 -12.40 -5.78
CA GLN A 106 21.34 -13.01 -6.91
C GLN A 106 20.04 -12.26 -7.22
N TRP A 107 20.15 -11.23 -8.05
CA TRP A 107 19.03 -10.39 -8.43
C TRP A 107 18.29 -10.91 -9.65
N ASN A 108 16.96 -11.02 -9.55
CA ASN A 108 16.09 -11.50 -10.62
C ASN A 108 15.71 -10.41 -11.64
N ARG A 109 16.40 -9.25 -11.59
CA ARG A 109 16.21 -8.08 -12.45
C ARG A 109 14.90 -7.33 -12.22
N LYS A 110 14.17 -7.61 -11.14
CA LYS A 110 12.92 -6.92 -10.77
C LYS A 110 13.09 -6.07 -9.51
N PHE A 111 12.34 -4.98 -9.47
CA PHE A 111 12.29 -4.03 -8.37
C PHE A 111 10.89 -4.01 -7.74
N LEU A 112 10.82 -3.90 -6.41
CA LEU A 112 9.57 -3.76 -5.68
C LEU A 112 9.69 -2.68 -4.61
N MET A 113 8.84 -1.66 -4.68
CA MET A 113 8.66 -0.71 -3.60
C MET A 113 7.48 -1.13 -2.73
N PHE A 114 7.68 -1.15 -1.41
CA PHE A 114 6.61 -1.34 -0.45
C PHE A 114 6.04 0.00 0.01
N GLY A 115 4.71 0.05 0.09
CA GLY A 115 4.01 1.15 0.73
C GLY A 115 3.96 1.03 2.26
N GLY A 116 3.59 2.11 2.91
CA GLY A 116 3.50 2.22 4.36
C GLY A 116 2.13 1.86 4.95
N GLY A 117 1.83 2.43 6.12
CA GLY A 117 0.58 2.20 6.86
C GLY A 117 0.33 3.32 7.87
N GLY A 118 -0.95 3.64 8.13
CA GLY A 118 -1.32 4.79 8.96
C GLY A 118 -0.77 6.09 8.39
N TYR A 119 -0.18 6.92 9.23
CA TYR A 119 0.54 8.12 8.84
C TYR A 119 2.00 7.86 8.45
N ASN A 120 2.43 6.61 8.20
CA ASN A 120 3.81 6.23 7.93
C ASN A 120 4.76 6.59 9.08
N GLY A 121 5.89 7.23 8.78
CA GLY A 121 6.90 7.61 9.77
C GLY A 121 7.84 6.48 10.20
N LEU A 122 7.78 5.31 9.54
CA LEU A 122 8.58 4.13 9.89
C LEU A 122 9.16 3.49 8.63
N ILE A 123 10.45 3.18 8.66
CA ILE A 123 11.06 2.22 7.73
C ILE A 123 10.69 0.83 8.25
N ARG A 124 9.57 0.29 7.79
CA ARG A 124 9.18 -1.09 8.09
C ARG A 124 8.76 -1.79 6.81
N LEU A 125 9.38 -2.93 6.55
CA LEU A 125 8.78 -3.87 5.61
C LEU A 125 7.40 -4.32 6.14
N PRO A 126 6.47 -4.72 5.27
CA PRO A 126 5.23 -5.37 5.71
C PRO A 126 5.54 -6.57 6.63
N PRO A 127 4.57 -7.08 7.41
CA PRO A 127 4.78 -8.28 8.22
C PRO A 127 5.45 -9.38 7.40
N ASN A 128 6.61 -9.82 7.87
CA ASN A 128 7.48 -10.80 7.22
C ASN A 128 8.12 -10.38 5.88
N GLY A 129 7.91 -9.17 5.38
CA GLY A 129 8.45 -8.70 4.10
C GLY A 129 7.69 -9.20 2.87
N ASN A 130 6.46 -9.72 3.03
CA ASN A 130 5.62 -10.15 1.92
C ASN A 130 4.76 -9.01 1.34
N VAL A 131 4.21 -9.21 0.14
CA VAL A 131 3.19 -8.31 -0.41
C VAL A 131 1.83 -8.55 0.27
N PRO A 132 0.94 -7.54 0.35
CA PRO A 132 -0.42 -7.73 0.87
C PRO A 132 -1.16 -8.84 0.10
N ALA A 133 -1.82 -9.73 0.84
CA ALA A 133 -2.50 -10.92 0.29
C ALA A 133 -1.61 -11.83 -0.59
N GLY A 134 -0.28 -11.77 -0.40
CA GLY A 134 0.65 -12.70 -1.04
C GLY A 134 0.53 -14.12 -0.47
N PRO A 135 0.92 -15.16 -1.23
CA PRO A 135 0.96 -16.54 -0.72
C PRO A 135 1.84 -16.65 0.53
N ALA A 136 1.36 -17.37 1.54
CA ALA A 136 2.04 -17.51 2.83
C ALA A 136 3.13 -18.60 2.85
N ASP A 137 3.10 -19.50 1.87
CA ASP A 137 3.98 -20.66 1.73
C ASP A 137 5.06 -20.48 0.65
N GLN A 138 5.07 -19.33 -0.04
CA GLN A 138 6.05 -19.00 -1.06
C GLN A 138 7.10 -18.03 -0.53
N PRO A 139 8.35 -18.06 -1.04
CA PRO A 139 9.37 -17.09 -0.66
C PRO A 139 8.88 -15.66 -0.87
N TYR A 140 9.19 -14.80 0.10
CA TYR A 140 8.89 -13.37 0.01
C TYR A 140 9.65 -12.69 -1.14
N PRO A 141 9.28 -11.48 -1.59
CA PRO A 141 9.91 -10.81 -2.72
C PRO A 141 11.44 -10.80 -2.72
N LEU A 142 12.08 -10.44 -1.60
CA LEU A 142 13.55 -10.49 -1.49
C LEU A 142 14.08 -11.94 -1.61
N GLY A 143 13.38 -12.91 -0.99
CA GLY A 143 13.60 -14.35 -1.15
C GLY A 143 13.53 -14.86 -2.59
N ARG A 144 12.70 -14.21 -3.42
CA ARG A 144 12.57 -14.49 -4.87
C ARG A 144 13.57 -13.68 -5.72
N GLY A 145 14.48 -12.94 -5.10
CA GLY A 145 15.51 -12.14 -5.77
C GLY A 145 15.05 -10.77 -6.26
N TYR A 146 13.92 -10.23 -5.77
CA TYR A 146 13.56 -8.83 -6.05
C TYR A 146 14.49 -7.89 -5.27
N ALA A 147 14.93 -6.80 -5.90
CA ALA A 147 15.43 -5.64 -5.16
C ALA A 147 14.23 -4.94 -4.50
N THR A 148 14.27 -4.70 -3.19
CA THR A 148 13.15 -4.14 -2.43
C THR A 148 13.50 -2.80 -1.80
N VAL A 149 12.57 -1.84 -1.80
CA VAL A 149 12.74 -0.57 -1.08
C VAL A 149 11.51 -0.23 -0.24
N VAL A 150 11.74 0.43 0.90
CA VAL A 150 10.73 1.08 1.73
C VAL A 150 11.26 2.40 2.26
N SER A 151 10.37 3.37 2.55
CA SER A 151 10.74 4.65 3.16
C SER A 151 9.75 5.10 4.22
N ASP A 152 10.20 5.93 5.15
CA ASP A 152 9.37 6.52 6.21
C ASP A 152 8.40 7.62 5.73
N SER A 153 8.55 8.04 4.47
CA SER A 153 7.77 9.09 3.79
C SER A 153 8.08 10.53 4.18
N GLY A 154 9.24 10.82 4.79
CA GLY A 154 9.69 12.20 5.02
C GLY A 154 9.36 12.75 6.39
N HIS A 155 9.13 11.87 7.36
CA HIS A 155 9.02 12.17 8.79
C HIS A 155 9.29 10.89 9.58
N GLN A 156 9.55 11.02 10.88
CA GLN A 156 9.76 9.88 11.77
C GLN A 156 8.67 9.86 12.83
N ALA A 157 7.98 8.75 12.95
CA ALA A 157 6.92 8.57 13.93
C ALA A 157 7.48 8.60 15.35
N GLY A 158 6.82 9.36 16.23
CA GLY A 158 7.06 9.37 17.66
C GLY A 158 6.41 8.18 18.38
N PRO A 159 6.16 8.28 19.70
CA PRO A 159 5.63 7.19 20.52
C PRO A 159 4.27 6.64 20.06
N MET A 160 3.49 7.42 19.30
CA MET A 160 2.22 6.99 18.72
C MET A 160 2.39 6.10 17.46
N GLY A 161 3.63 5.87 17.01
CA GLY A 161 3.93 5.06 15.84
C GLY A 161 3.23 5.59 14.60
N ALA A 162 2.66 4.69 13.79
CA ALA A 162 1.93 5.05 12.57
C ALA A 162 0.63 5.86 12.80
N LEU A 163 0.30 6.26 14.03
CA LEU A 163 -0.79 7.17 14.34
C LEU A 163 -0.29 8.61 14.61
N ASP A 164 1.01 8.84 14.54
CA ASP A 164 1.61 10.16 14.73
C ASP A 164 1.41 11.05 13.49
N GLY A 165 0.56 12.08 13.64
CA GLY A 165 0.28 13.10 12.62
C GLY A 165 1.08 14.40 12.80
N SER A 166 2.06 14.46 13.71
CA SER A 166 2.76 15.71 14.05
C SER A 166 3.53 16.34 12.88
N PHE A 167 3.90 15.55 11.87
CA PHE A 167 4.50 16.04 10.63
C PHE A 167 3.59 17.02 9.86
N GLY A 168 2.28 17.01 10.14
CA GLY A 168 1.28 17.86 9.49
C GLY A 168 1.49 19.37 9.64
N VAL A 169 2.41 19.79 10.50
CA VAL A 169 2.79 21.22 10.68
C VAL A 169 3.81 21.72 9.65
N ASN A 170 4.35 20.84 8.80
CA ASN A 170 5.31 21.19 7.75
C ASN A 170 4.78 20.81 6.36
N ASP A 171 4.70 21.80 5.46
CA ASP A 171 4.12 21.61 4.13
C ASP A 171 4.89 20.61 3.25
N GLU A 172 6.22 20.55 3.35
CA GLU A 172 7.00 19.56 2.60
C GLU A 172 6.80 18.16 3.15
N ALA A 173 6.73 17.99 4.48
CA ALA A 173 6.42 16.70 5.09
C ALA A 173 5.01 16.22 4.69
N VAL A 174 4.02 17.12 4.65
CA VAL A 174 2.66 16.82 4.16
C VAL A 174 2.68 16.39 2.69
N ARG A 175 3.42 17.10 1.82
CA ARG A 175 3.56 16.71 0.40
C ARG A 175 4.28 15.36 0.25
N ASN A 176 5.32 15.12 1.03
CA ASN A 176 6.09 13.88 1.05
C ASN A 176 5.20 12.69 1.42
N PHE A 177 4.47 12.77 2.54
CA PHE A 177 3.46 11.77 2.93
C PHE A 177 2.39 11.59 1.86
N SER A 178 1.90 12.69 1.27
CA SER A 178 0.83 12.64 0.27
C SER A 178 1.26 11.91 -1.00
N ARG A 179 2.46 12.14 -1.52
CA ARG A 179 2.97 11.41 -2.70
C ARG A 179 4.47 11.62 -2.98
N ASP A 180 5.05 12.76 -2.64
CA ASP A 180 6.35 13.17 -3.21
C ASP A 180 7.48 12.22 -2.76
N ALA A 181 7.39 11.68 -1.54
CA ALA A 181 8.36 10.71 -1.05
C ALA A 181 8.39 9.43 -1.90
N LEU A 182 7.26 9.03 -2.50
CA LEU A 182 7.18 7.81 -3.31
C LEU A 182 8.08 7.90 -4.54
N LYS A 183 7.99 9.02 -5.27
CA LYS A 183 8.82 9.29 -6.44
C LYS A 183 10.28 9.50 -6.07
N LYS A 184 10.55 10.30 -5.02
CA LYS A 184 11.92 10.56 -4.53
C LYS A 184 12.62 9.26 -4.11
N THR A 185 11.96 8.43 -3.31
CA THR A 185 12.47 7.13 -2.85
C THR A 185 12.74 6.19 -4.02
N ARG A 186 11.81 6.08 -4.97
CA ARG A 186 12.02 5.25 -6.17
C ARG A 186 13.25 5.71 -6.94
N ASP A 187 13.35 6.99 -7.25
CA ASP A 187 14.44 7.51 -8.11
C ASP A 187 15.81 7.31 -7.47
N VAL A 188 15.92 7.56 -6.16
CA VAL A 188 17.14 7.27 -5.39
C VAL A 188 17.45 5.77 -5.39
N ALA A 189 16.45 4.91 -5.17
CA ALA A 189 16.65 3.46 -5.17
C ALA A 189 17.11 2.94 -6.54
N ILE A 190 16.53 3.45 -7.64
CA ILE A 190 16.95 3.10 -9.00
C ILE A 190 18.38 3.61 -9.27
N ALA A 191 18.72 4.82 -8.84
CA ALA A 191 20.07 5.35 -9.00
C ALA A 191 21.12 4.47 -8.32
N LEU A 192 20.87 4.03 -7.08
CA LEU A 192 21.77 3.14 -6.33
C LEU A 192 21.80 1.72 -6.89
N LEU A 193 20.65 1.18 -7.32
CA LEU A 193 20.54 -0.14 -7.95
C LEU A 193 21.38 -0.24 -9.22
N ARG A 194 21.36 0.80 -10.06
CA ARG A 194 22.16 0.87 -11.30
C ARG A 194 23.65 0.73 -11.02
N GLN A 195 24.11 1.33 -9.93
CA GLN A 195 25.51 1.27 -9.47
C GLN A 195 25.84 -0.13 -8.91
N ARG A 196 24.96 -0.71 -8.09
CA ARG A 196 25.17 -2.05 -7.52
C ARG A 196 25.27 -3.14 -8.57
N TYR A 197 24.48 -3.08 -9.64
CA TYR A 197 24.42 -4.15 -10.64
C TYR A 197 25.03 -3.80 -12.00
N ALA A 198 25.57 -2.58 -12.17
CA ALA A 198 26.07 -2.07 -13.46
C ALA A 198 25.06 -2.23 -14.62
N VAL A 199 23.81 -1.81 -14.39
CA VAL A 199 22.72 -1.86 -15.37
C VAL A 199 22.06 -0.49 -15.56
N ALA A 200 21.28 -0.35 -16.64
CA ALA A 200 20.47 0.85 -16.88
C ALA A 200 19.24 0.96 -15.96
N GLY A 201 18.73 -0.16 -15.46
CA GLY A 201 17.58 -0.22 -14.56
C GLY A 201 17.03 -1.65 -14.42
N PRO A 202 15.99 -1.85 -13.61
CA PRO A 202 15.25 -3.11 -13.55
C PRO A 202 14.52 -3.39 -14.86
N GLU A 203 14.30 -4.68 -15.18
CA GLU A 203 13.43 -5.08 -16.28
C GLU A 203 11.96 -4.85 -15.97
N ARG A 204 11.58 -4.99 -14.69
CA ARG A 204 10.24 -4.69 -14.20
C ARG A 204 10.29 -4.02 -12.83
N ALA A 205 9.48 -2.98 -12.65
CA ALA A 205 9.29 -2.29 -11.38
C ALA A 205 7.84 -2.43 -10.90
N TYR A 206 7.67 -2.76 -9.62
CA TYR A 206 6.36 -2.97 -9.00
C TYR A 206 6.21 -2.14 -7.73
N PHE A 207 4.98 -1.78 -7.41
CA PHE A 207 4.62 -1.23 -6.11
C PHE A 207 3.65 -2.19 -5.39
N ALA A 208 3.75 -2.35 -4.07
CA ALA A 208 2.77 -3.12 -3.31
C ALA A 208 2.48 -2.50 -1.94
N GLY A 209 1.20 -2.34 -1.61
CA GLY A 209 0.80 -1.81 -0.31
C GLY A 209 -0.67 -2.01 0.02
N GLY A 210 -0.97 -2.00 1.32
CA GLY A 210 -2.33 -2.04 1.87
C GLY A 210 -2.63 -0.80 2.70
N SER A 211 -3.89 -0.38 2.82
CA SER A 211 -4.30 0.82 3.58
C SER A 211 -3.62 2.08 3.01
N THR A 212 -2.79 2.77 3.78
CA THR A 212 -1.95 3.87 3.29
C THR A 212 -1.06 3.43 2.15
N GLY A 213 -0.43 2.25 2.23
CA GLY A 213 0.30 1.68 1.11
C GLY A 213 -0.59 1.39 -0.11
N GLY A 214 -1.88 1.08 0.09
CA GLY A 214 -2.84 0.93 -1.02
C GLY A 214 -3.16 2.27 -1.68
N ARG A 215 -3.31 3.34 -0.89
CA ARG A 215 -3.40 4.72 -1.38
C ARG A 215 -2.15 5.12 -2.16
N GLU A 216 -0.97 4.78 -1.66
CA GLU A 216 0.30 5.05 -2.33
C GLU A 216 0.44 4.29 -3.64
N ALA A 217 0.00 3.02 -3.67
CA ALA A 217 -0.05 2.21 -4.89
C ALA A 217 -0.92 2.89 -5.97
N LEU A 218 -2.07 3.45 -5.58
CA LEU A 218 -2.90 4.25 -6.49
C LEU A 218 -2.24 5.58 -6.86
N ALA A 219 -1.58 6.26 -5.92
CA ALA A 219 -0.90 7.52 -6.17
C ALA A 219 0.23 7.37 -7.20
N VAL A 220 1.06 6.33 -7.10
CA VAL A 220 2.18 6.16 -8.03
C VAL A 220 1.73 5.84 -9.45
N ILE A 221 0.69 5.02 -9.63
CA ILE A 221 0.18 4.71 -10.97
C ILE A 221 -0.57 5.89 -11.60
N GLN A 222 -1.15 6.78 -10.78
CA GLN A 222 -1.86 7.96 -11.27
C GLN A 222 -0.90 9.10 -11.65
N ASN A 223 0.19 9.27 -10.91
CA ASN A 223 1.09 10.42 -11.08
C ASN A 223 2.35 10.09 -11.90
N TRP A 224 2.81 8.84 -11.87
CA TRP A 224 4.02 8.39 -12.56
C TRP A 224 3.82 7.01 -13.22
N PRO A 225 2.83 6.85 -14.13
CA PRO A 225 2.50 5.54 -14.72
C PRO A 225 3.68 4.88 -15.45
N ASP A 226 4.53 5.67 -16.11
CA ASP A 226 5.69 5.17 -16.87
C ASP A 226 6.79 4.57 -15.99
N ASP A 227 6.75 4.85 -14.68
CA ASP A 227 7.72 4.36 -13.71
C ASP A 227 7.46 2.92 -13.25
N TRP A 228 6.28 2.35 -13.54
CA TRP A 228 5.82 1.10 -12.94
C TRP A 228 5.22 0.16 -13.99
N ASN A 229 5.52 -1.13 -13.84
CA ASN A 229 4.92 -2.18 -14.66
C ASN A 229 3.72 -2.86 -13.98
N GLY A 230 3.50 -2.62 -12.69
CA GLY A 230 2.34 -3.10 -11.96
C GLY A 230 2.30 -2.59 -10.53
N ALA A 231 1.09 -2.51 -9.97
CA ALA A 231 0.88 -2.12 -8.58
C ALA A 231 -0.16 -3.04 -7.92
N ILE A 232 0.10 -3.42 -6.67
CA ILE A 232 -0.84 -4.14 -5.80
C ILE A 232 -1.38 -3.13 -4.79
N ALA A 233 -2.67 -2.81 -4.91
CA ALA A 233 -3.38 -1.88 -4.02
C ALA A 233 -4.47 -2.63 -3.24
N LEU A 234 -4.25 -2.88 -1.95
CA LEU A 234 -5.21 -3.58 -1.09
C LEU A 234 -5.88 -2.61 -0.11
N TYR A 235 -7.22 -2.66 0.03
CA TYR A 235 -8.05 -1.77 0.86
C TYR A 235 -7.54 -0.31 0.91
N PRO A 236 -7.41 0.38 -0.23
CA PRO A 236 -6.69 1.65 -0.33
C PRO A 236 -7.38 2.78 0.45
N ALA A 237 -6.63 3.46 1.31
CA ALA A 237 -7.08 4.64 2.05
C ALA A 237 -7.07 5.93 1.18
N GLY A 238 -7.72 5.87 0.01
CA GLY A 238 -7.64 6.91 -1.04
C GLY A 238 -8.12 8.30 -0.62
N ALA A 239 -9.20 8.36 0.16
CA ALA A 239 -9.78 9.60 0.68
C ALA A 239 -9.44 9.77 2.18
N ALA A 240 -8.15 9.85 2.52
CA ALA A 240 -7.66 9.82 3.90
C ALA A 240 -8.37 10.82 4.82
N ALA A 241 -8.52 12.09 4.41
CA ALA A 241 -9.21 13.10 5.22
C ALA A 241 -10.68 12.74 5.49
N SER A 242 -11.40 12.23 4.49
CA SER A 242 -12.79 11.78 4.67
C SER A 242 -12.88 10.53 5.56
N LEU A 243 -11.90 9.63 5.47
CA LEU A 243 -11.79 8.46 6.33
C LEU A 243 -11.58 8.87 7.79
N ASP A 244 -10.70 9.85 8.07
CA ASP A 244 -10.46 10.34 9.43
C ASP A 244 -11.69 11.02 10.03
N LEU A 245 -12.42 11.82 9.24
CA LEU A 245 -13.72 12.38 9.66
C LEU A 245 -14.73 11.27 10.00
N GLN A 246 -14.75 10.19 9.22
CA GLN A 246 -15.61 9.05 9.48
C GLN A 246 -15.22 8.31 10.77
N PHE A 247 -13.93 8.15 11.06
CA PHE A 247 -13.48 7.59 12.34
C PHE A 247 -13.90 8.45 13.52
N GLY A 248 -13.79 9.78 13.40
CA GLY A 248 -14.27 10.72 14.41
C GLY A 248 -15.78 10.59 14.65
N ARG A 249 -16.57 10.53 13.57
CA ARG A 249 -18.03 10.32 13.64
C ARG A 249 -18.39 9.00 14.34
N ILE A 250 -17.78 7.89 13.94
CA ILE A 250 -18.05 6.57 14.52
C ILE A 250 -17.66 6.54 16.00
N SER A 251 -16.49 7.09 16.35
CA SER A 251 -16.01 7.13 17.73
C SER A 251 -16.95 7.94 18.63
N GLN A 252 -17.45 9.07 18.15
CA GLN A 252 -18.44 9.88 18.87
C GLN A 252 -19.77 9.16 19.05
N ALA A 253 -20.25 8.43 18.04
CA ALA A 253 -21.49 7.66 18.14
C ALA A 253 -21.37 6.54 19.19
N LEU A 254 -20.27 5.77 19.11
CA LEU A 254 -20.01 4.63 20.00
C LEU A 254 -19.66 5.03 21.45
N ALA A 255 -19.18 6.26 21.68
CA ALA A 255 -18.87 6.77 23.01
C ALA A 255 -20.09 7.28 23.79
N ARG A 256 -21.28 7.36 23.16
CA ARG A 256 -22.51 7.77 23.85
C ARG A 256 -22.88 6.76 24.96
N PRO A 257 -23.47 7.21 26.08
CA PRO A 257 -23.91 6.31 27.14
C PRO A 257 -24.82 5.19 26.59
N GLY A 258 -24.45 3.93 26.86
CA GLY A 258 -25.20 2.75 26.42
C GLY A 258 -25.01 2.35 24.95
N ALA A 259 -24.33 3.14 24.12
CA ALA A 259 -24.23 2.89 22.68
C ALA A 259 -23.23 1.81 22.28
N TYR A 260 -22.20 1.55 23.09
CA TYR A 260 -21.18 0.55 22.75
C TYR A 260 -21.67 -0.88 22.98
N PRO A 261 -21.87 -1.72 21.94
CA PRO A 261 -22.23 -3.11 22.13
C PRO A 261 -21.04 -3.90 22.66
N ASN A 262 -21.24 -4.66 23.73
CA ASN A 262 -20.24 -5.60 24.23
C ASN A 262 -19.97 -6.74 23.23
N ALA A 263 -18.99 -7.61 23.53
CA ALA A 263 -18.58 -8.67 22.62
C ALA A 263 -19.73 -9.63 22.25
N ALA A 264 -20.58 -10.00 23.20
CA ALA A 264 -21.71 -10.90 22.94
C ALA A 264 -22.74 -10.25 22.00
N LYS A 265 -23.07 -8.97 22.22
CA LYS A 265 -23.95 -8.21 21.32
C LYS A 265 -23.37 -8.06 19.91
N ARG A 266 -22.05 -7.81 19.78
CA ARG A 266 -21.39 -7.75 18.46
C ARG A 266 -21.43 -9.10 17.74
N LYS A 267 -21.22 -10.21 18.45
CA LYS A 267 -21.39 -11.55 17.87
C LYS A 267 -22.82 -11.75 17.38
N ARG A 268 -23.81 -11.35 18.18
CA ARG A 268 -25.22 -11.51 17.80
C ARG A 268 -25.61 -10.66 16.59
N LEU A 269 -25.08 -9.44 16.47
CA LEU A 269 -25.20 -8.62 15.27
C LEU A 269 -24.58 -9.30 14.04
N PHE A 270 -23.39 -9.89 14.20
CA PHE A 270 -22.72 -10.66 13.15
C PHE A 270 -23.52 -11.88 12.71
N ASP A 271 -24.02 -12.68 13.65
CA ASP A 271 -24.84 -13.86 13.37
C ASP A 271 -26.15 -13.47 12.65
N ALA A 272 -26.78 -12.36 13.06
CA ALA A 272 -27.97 -11.82 12.39
C ALA A 272 -27.68 -11.44 10.94
N ALA A 273 -26.54 -10.78 10.69
CA ALA A 273 -26.12 -10.40 9.35
C ALA A 273 -25.87 -11.64 8.47
N LEU A 274 -25.17 -12.65 8.99
CA LEU A 274 -24.97 -13.92 8.26
C LEU A 274 -26.30 -14.62 7.95
N GLN A 275 -27.20 -14.78 8.92
CA GLN A 275 -28.50 -15.41 8.68
C GLN A 275 -29.34 -14.67 7.64
N ALA A 276 -29.23 -13.35 7.57
CA ALA A 276 -29.94 -12.54 6.60
C ALA A 276 -29.29 -12.50 5.21
N CYS A 277 -27.96 -12.68 5.13
CA CYS A 277 -27.18 -12.28 3.96
C CYS A 277 -26.27 -13.33 3.34
N ASP A 278 -25.86 -14.38 4.05
CA ASP A 278 -24.88 -15.39 3.60
C ASP A 278 -25.31 -15.98 2.24
N GLU A 279 -26.52 -16.53 2.16
CA GLU A 279 -27.02 -17.17 0.93
C GLU A 279 -27.42 -16.20 -0.20
N LEU A 280 -27.25 -14.88 -0.04
CA LEU A 280 -27.65 -13.91 -1.08
C LEU A 280 -26.78 -13.97 -2.34
N ASP A 281 -25.58 -14.56 -2.28
CA ASP A 281 -24.74 -14.85 -3.45
C ASP A 281 -24.96 -16.26 -4.02
N GLY A 282 -25.89 -17.04 -3.46
CA GLY A 282 -26.23 -18.39 -3.89
C GLY A 282 -25.42 -19.50 -3.23
N VAL A 283 -24.53 -19.17 -2.28
CA VAL A 283 -23.78 -20.16 -1.48
C VAL A 283 -23.96 -19.84 0.00
N LYS A 284 -24.06 -20.89 0.83
CA LYS A 284 -24.13 -20.74 2.29
C LYS A 284 -22.82 -21.26 2.90
N ASP A 285 -21.83 -20.38 3.00
CA ASP A 285 -20.48 -20.72 3.42
C ASP A 285 -19.96 -19.84 4.59
N GLY A 286 -20.81 -18.98 5.15
CA GLY A 286 -20.46 -18.05 6.20
C GLY A 286 -19.77 -16.78 5.70
N ILE A 287 -19.85 -16.49 4.39
CA ILE A 287 -19.29 -15.30 3.76
C ILE A 287 -20.41 -14.49 3.12
N ILE A 288 -20.44 -13.19 3.36
CA ILE A 288 -21.35 -12.28 2.66
C ILE A 288 -20.68 -11.81 1.37
N GLY A 289 -20.77 -12.59 0.29
CA GLY A 289 -20.23 -12.23 -1.03
C GLY A 289 -21.11 -11.21 -1.76
N ALA A 290 -22.44 -11.30 -1.61
CA ALA A 290 -23.40 -10.36 -2.18
C ALA A 290 -23.60 -9.10 -1.31
N THR A 291 -22.53 -8.37 -1.02
CA THR A 291 -22.52 -7.21 -0.09
C THR A 291 -23.56 -6.14 -0.41
N ARG A 292 -23.75 -5.76 -1.68
CA ARG A 292 -24.79 -4.77 -2.08
C ARG A 292 -26.20 -5.26 -1.76
N ALA A 293 -26.48 -6.54 -1.99
CA ALA A 293 -27.79 -7.12 -1.67
C ALA A 293 -28.01 -7.16 -0.15
N CYS A 294 -26.97 -7.51 0.61
CA CYS A 294 -27.03 -7.47 2.07
C CYS A 294 -27.32 -6.06 2.58
N HIS A 295 -26.62 -5.04 2.08
CA HIS A 295 -26.87 -3.64 2.48
C HIS A 295 -28.30 -3.17 2.21
N ALA A 296 -28.95 -3.67 1.15
CA ALA A 296 -30.34 -3.33 0.84
C ALA A 296 -31.37 -4.08 1.72
N ARG A 297 -30.95 -5.16 2.38
CA ARG A 297 -31.83 -6.08 3.12
C ARG A 297 -31.66 -6.03 4.62
N PHE A 298 -30.43 -5.84 5.10
CA PHE A 298 -30.09 -5.93 6.50
C PHE A 298 -30.26 -4.59 7.19
N ASP A 299 -31.20 -4.55 8.13
CA ASP A 299 -31.42 -3.43 9.04
C ASP A 299 -31.45 -3.97 10.48
N PRO A 300 -30.50 -3.59 11.35
CA PRO A 300 -30.45 -4.10 12.73
C PRO A 300 -31.70 -3.77 13.56
N ALA A 301 -32.50 -2.76 13.17
CA ALA A 301 -33.75 -2.42 13.84
C ALA A 301 -34.86 -3.46 13.60
N THR A 302 -34.81 -4.17 12.47
CA THR A 302 -35.84 -5.13 12.04
C THR A 302 -35.30 -6.55 11.81
N ALA A 303 -33.98 -6.74 11.89
CA ALA A 303 -33.32 -8.02 11.69
C ALA A 303 -33.74 -9.06 12.75
N MET A 304 -33.73 -10.32 12.32
CA MET A 304 -33.98 -11.50 13.16
C MET A 304 -32.68 -12.30 13.30
N VAL A 305 -32.52 -12.98 14.43
CA VAL A 305 -31.44 -13.92 14.69
C VAL A 305 -31.98 -15.06 15.56
N ASP A 306 -31.80 -16.30 15.09
CA ASP A 306 -32.31 -17.52 15.73
C ASP A 306 -33.83 -17.45 16.03
N GLY A 307 -34.59 -16.86 15.12
CA GLY A 307 -36.04 -16.72 15.25
C GLY A 307 -36.51 -15.63 16.23
N ALA A 308 -35.60 -14.82 16.79
CA ALA A 308 -35.93 -13.70 17.68
C ALA A 308 -35.47 -12.34 17.08
N PRO A 309 -36.15 -11.22 17.38
CA PRO A 309 -35.68 -9.89 16.97
C PRO A 309 -34.28 -9.58 17.52
N LEU A 310 -33.43 -8.98 16.69
CA LEU A 310 -32.12 -8.49 17.11
C LEU A 310 -32.28 -7.28 18.05
N ARG A 311 -33.25 -6.42 17.78
CA ARG A 311 -33.62 -5.27 18.59
C ARG A 311 -34.35 -5.70 19.87
N CYS A 312 -33.96 -5.14 21.01
CA CYS A 312 -34.64 -5.40 22.27
C CYS A 312 -36.09 -4.89 22.26
N ALA A 313 -36.96 -5.56 23.03
CA ALA A 313 -38.34 -5.10 23.21
C ALA A 313 -38.34 -3.64 23.72
N ASN A 314 -39.13 -2.79 23.05
CA ASN A 314 -39.22 -1.35 23.30
C ASN A 314 -37.88 -0.58 23.23
N GLY A 315 -36.83 -1.16 22.63
CA GLY A 315 -35.52 -0.51 22.51
C GLY A 315 -34.71 -0.45 23.81
N ALA A 316 -35.14 -1.15 24.86
CA ALA A 316 -34.50 -1.13 26.18
C ALA A 316 -33.14 -1.85 26.19
N GLU A 317 -32.38 -1.70 27.27
CA GLU A 317 -31.23 -2.57 27.53
C GLU A 317 -31.71 -4.01 27.82
N GLY A 318 -31.19 -5.00 27.08
CA GLY A 318 -31.63 -6.40 27.18
C GLY A 318 -30.53 -7.39 27.54
N GLY A 319 -29.47 -6.93 28.20
CA GLY A 319 -28.27 -7.73 28.43
C GLY A 319 -27.66 -8.22 27.12
N ASP A 320 -27.11 -9.43 27.08
CA ASP A 320 -26.38 -9.94 25.91
C ASP A 320 -27.27 -10.48 24.78
N ARG A 321 -28.60 -10.40 24.94
CA ARG A 321 -29.56 -11.08 24.07
C ARG A 321 -30.14 -10.23 22.94
N CYS A 322 -29.90 -8.94 22.93
CA CYS A 322 -30.42 -8.04 21.89
C CYS A 322 -29.68 -6.71 21.95
N LEU A 323 -29.85 -5.88 20.92
CA LEU A 323 -29.33 -4.52 20.86
C LEU A 323 -30.40 -3.52 21.29
N SER A 324 -30.03 -2.57 22.15
CA SER A 324 -30.89 -1.44 22.52
C SER A 324 -30.95 -0.40 21.40
N ASP A 325 -31.90 0.55 21.49
CA ASP A 325 -31.99 1.64 20.50
C ASP A 325 -30.73 2.49 20.47
N ALA A 326 -30.07 2.67 21.61
CA ALA A 326 -28.80 3.39 21.70
C ALA A 326 -27.66 2.67 20.96
N GLN A 327 -27.71 1.33 20.85
CA GLN A 327 -26.71 0.53 20.12
C GLN A 327 -27.02 0.42 18.62
N ILE A 328 -28.27 0.62 18.23
CA ILE A 328 -28.71 0.57 16.83
C ILE A 328 -28.55 1.93 16.13
N ALA A 329 -28.75 3.03 16.85
CA ALA A 329 -28.68 4.40 16.35
C ALA A 329 -27.27 4.88 15.97
#